data_AF-E8X756-F1
#
_entry.id   AF-E8X756-F1
#
_cell.length_a   1.000
_cell.length_b   1.000
_cell.length_c   1.000
_cell.angle_alpha   90.00
_cell.angle_beta   90.00
_cell.angle_gamma   90.00
#
_symmetry.space_group_name_H-M   'P 1'
#
loop_
_entity.id
_entity.type
_entity.pdbx_description
1 polymer ?
#
loop_
_entity_poly.entity_id
_entity_poly.type
_entity_poly.pdbx_seq_one_letter_code
_entity_poly.pdbx_strand_id
1 'polypeptide(L)'
;MAAVLRAFFFYIFLVFIVRVVGRRPGKQITPFEFVLVFFMGGLALTAMVGDDASLTNALLQIITIAFAHYWVAFLRSRSNRLARLFDGTPLILLEDGLWRAETLSKMGIQDDDVMATARDQGILTLDQIDLAILERNGEISIVKKEAE
;
A
#
# COMPACT_ATOMS: atom_id res chain seq x y z
N MET A 1 -12.43 29.80 -18.76
CA MET A 1 -11.97 30.26 -17.42
C MET A 1 -12.45 29.35 -16.28
N ALA A 2 -13.76 29.04 -16.19
CA ALA A 2 -14.29 28.14 -15.15
C ALA A 2 -13.67 26.72 -15.14
N ALA A 3 -13.39 26.13 -16.30
CA ALA A 3 -12.74 24.82 -16.41
C ALA A 3 -11.32 24.81 -15.83
N VAL A 4 -10.55 25.88 -16.08
CA VAL A 4 -9.18 26.04 -15.56
C VAL A 4 -9.18 26.16 -14.03
N LEU A 5 -10.13 26.93 -13.48
CA LEU A 5 -10.31 27.05 -12.02
C LEU A 5 -10.74 25.74 -11.36
N ARG A 6 -11.65 24.97 -11.99
CA ARG A 6 -12.03 23.63 -11.49
C ARG A 6 -10.84 22.68 -11.52
N ALA A 7 -10.07 22.66 -12.60
CA ALA A 7 -8.89 21.81 -12.72
C ALA A 7 -7.86 22.12 -11.63
N PHE A 8 -7.58 23.41 -11.41
CA PHE A 8 -6.69 23.84 -10.34
C PHE A 8 -7.21 23.44 -8.95
N PHE A 9 -8.50 23.63 -8.69
CA PHE A 9 -9.12 23.22 -7.43
C PHE A 9 -9.01 21.70 -7.19
N PHE A 10 -9.37 20.86 -8.17
CA PHE A 10 -9.31 19.41 -8.03
C PHE A 10 -7.87 18.90 -7.90
N TYR A 11 -6.90 19.54 -8.55
CA TYR A 11 -5.49 19.26 -8.34
C TYR A 11 -5.08 19.50 -6.87
N ILE A 12 -5.36 20.69 -6.33
CA ILE A 12 -5.05 21.00 -4.93
C ILE A 12 -5.80 20.08 -3.96
N PHE A 13 -7.07 19.76 -4.26
CA PHE A 13 -7.89 18.85 -3.48
C PHE A 13 -7.30 17.42 -3.45
N LEU A 14 -6.92 16.87 -4.60
CA LEU A 14 -6.31 15.53 -4.66
C LEU A 14 -4.95 15.50 -3.95
N VAL A 15 -4.11 16.52 -4.13
CA VAL A 15 -2.83 16.63 -3.40
C VAL A 15 -3.08 16.66 -1.89
N PHE A 16 -4.08 17.40 -1.43
CA PHE A 16 -4.46 17.43 -0.02
C PHE A 16 -4.89 16.05 0.49
N ILE A 17 -5.74 15.35 -0.24
CA ILE A 17 -6.19 13.99 0.11
C ILE A 17 -5.01 13.02 0.20
N VAL A 18 -4.15 12.97 -0.82
CA VAL A 18 -2.97 12.10 -0.83
C VAL A 18 -2.08 12.41 0.38
N ARG A 19 -1.93 13.68 0.74
CA ARG A 19 -1.15 14.10 1.90
C ARG A 19 -1.79 13.74 3.24
N VAL A 20 -3.12 13.67 3.33
CA VAL A 20 -3.85 13.21 4.51
C VAL A 20 -3.77 11.68 4.64
N VAL A 21 -3.93 10.94 3.53
CA VAL A 21 -3.81 9.47 3.51
C VAL A 21 -2.37 9.04 3.81
N GLY A 22 -1.40 9.65 3.16
CA GLY A 22 0.04 9.36 3.31
C GLY A 22 0.68 9.90 4.58
N ARG A 23 -0.08 10.49 5.51
CA ARG A 23 0.44 11.13 6.73
C ARG A 23 0.90 10.15 7.82
N ARG A 24 1.13 8.88 7.48
CA ARG A 24 1.61 7.83 8.39
C ARG A 24 3.14 7.73 8.28
N PRO A 25 3.91 8.33 9.20
CA PRO A 25 5.36 8.36 9.10
C PRO A 25 5.93 6.94 9.15
N GLY A 26 6.87 6.63 8.25
CA GLY A 26 7.58 5.34 8.22
C GLY A 26 6.78 4.14 7.72
N LYS A 27 5.51 4.31 7.30
CA LYS A 27 4.74 3.24 6.65
C LYS A 27 4.56 3.55 5.17
N GLN A 28 4.85 2.57 4.34
CA GLN A 28 4.56 2.66 2.92
C GLN A 28 3.05 2.72 2.66
N ILE A 29 2.69 3.29 1.50
CA ILE A 29 1.31 3.24 1.01
C ILE A 29 0.93 1.77 0.84
N THR A 30 -0.18 1.39 1.48
CA THR A 30 -0.75 0.07 1.28
C THR A 30 -1.40 -0.01 -0.11
N PRO A 31 -1.46 -1.20 -0.74
CA PRO A 31 -2.19 -1.38 -2.00
C PRO A 31 -3.65 -0.87 -1.93
N PHE A 32 -4.28 -0.99 -0.77
CA PHE A 32 -5.63 -0.49 -0.54
C PHE A 32 -5.71 1.05 -0.56
N GLU A 33 -4.73 1.75 0.01
CA GLU A 33 -4.62 3.21 -0.07
C GLU A 33 -4.32 3.67 -1.50
N PHE A 34 -3.52 2.90 -2.25
CA PHE A 34 -3.28 3.16 -3.68
C PHE A 34 -4.58 3.09 -4.51
N VAL A 35 -5.39 2.04 -4.31
CA VAL A 35 -6.70 1.90 -4.99
C VAL A 35 -7.62 3.08 -4.64
N LEU A 36 -7.62 3.54 -3.38
CA LEU A 36 -8.40 4.72 -2.99
C LEU A 36 -7.98 5.96 -3.79
N VAL A 37 -6.69 6.28 -3.82
CA VAL A 37 -6.17 7.46 -4.53
C VAL A 37 -6.48 7.36 -6.02
N PHE A 38 -6.33 6.17 -6.61
CA PHE A 38 -6.64 5.91 -8.02
C PHE A 38 -8.12 6.16 -8.34
N PHE A 39 -9.05 5.62 -7.53
CA PHE A 39 -10.49 5.83 -7.70
C PHE A 39 -10.87 7.31 -7.54
N MET A 40 -10.30 8.00 -6.56
CA MET A 40 -10.58 9.43 -6.35
C MET A 40 -10.09 10.28 -7.52
N GLY A 41 -8.94 9.94 -8.11
CA GLY A 41 -8.46 10.56 -9.35
C GLY A 41 -9.45 10.37 -10.51
N GLY A 42 -9.96 9.15 -10.70
CA GLY A 42 -10.98 8.85 -11.70
C GLY A 42 -12.26 9.68 -11.52
N LEU A 43 -12.79 9.75 -10.30
CA LEU A 43 -13.99 10.54 -10.00
C LEU A 43 -13.77 12.05 -10.20
N ALA A 44 -12.59 12.56 -9.84
CA ALA A 44 -12.23 13.95 -10.08
C ALA A 44 -12.17 14.28 -11.59
N LEU A 45 -11.66 13.36 -12.42
CA LEU A 45 -11.65 13.51 -13.88
C LEU A 45 -13.07 13.53 -14.45
N THR A 46 -13.93 12.62 -14.02
CA THR A 46 -15.35 12.60 -14.45
C THR A 46 -16.07 13.89 -14.04
N ALA A 47 -15.78 14.44 -12.86
CA ALA A 47 -16.34 15.71 -12.42
C ALA A 47 -15.84 16.93 -13.23
N MET A 48 -14.67 16.80 -13.86
CA MET A 48 -14.02 17.88 -14.59
C MET A 48 -14.36 17.88 -16.08
N VAL A 49 -14.57 16.69 -16.67
CA VAL A 49 -14.73 16.49 -18.13
C VAL A 49 -16.10 15.91 -18.51
N GLY A 50 -16.84 15.31 -17.57
CA GLY A 50 -18.12 14.66 -17.86
C GLY A 50 -19.25 15.63 -18.23
N ASP A 51 -20.17 15.18 -19.07
CA ASP A 51 -21.32 15.96 -19.54
C ASP A 51 -22.26 16.34 -18.37
N ASP A 52 -22.40 15.46 -17.37
CA ASP A 52 -23.09 15.71 -16.10
C ASP A 52 -22.11 16.19 -15.01
N ALA A 53 -21.41 17.30 -15.28
CA ALA A 53 -20.49 17.96 -14.33
C ALA A 53 -21.21 18.65 -13.15
N SER A 54 -22.20 17.99 -12.57
CA SER A 54 -22.86 18.41 -11.33
C SER A 54 -21.87 18.26 -10.18
N LEU A 55 -21.43 19.39 -9.64
CA LEU A 55 -20.55 19.44 -8.47
C LEU A 55 -21.13 18.64 -7.29
N THR A 56 -22.46 18.64 -7.14
CA THR A 56 -23.16 17.88 -6.11
C THR A 56 -22.99 16.38 -6.30
N ASN A 57 -23.07 15.88 -7.54
CA ASN A 57 -22.88 14.46 -7.84
C ASN A 57 -21.43 14.02 -7.57
N ALA A 58 -20.46 14.84 -7.98
CA ALA A 58 -19.04 14.60 -7.71
C ALA A 58 -18.74 14.55 -6.19
N LEU A 59 -19.30 15.49 -5.42
CA LEU A 59 -19.15 15.52 -3.97
C LEU A 59 -19.77 14.30 -3.30
N LEU A 60 -20.99 13.91 -3.71
CA LEU A 60 -21.65 12.70 -3.22
C LEU A 60 -20.79 11.45 -3.47
N GLN A 61 -20.27 11.28 -4.68
CA GLN A 61 -19.41 10.14 -5.03
C GLN A 61 -18.14 10.10 -4.18
N ILE A 62 -17.45 11.24 -4.03
CA ILE A 62 -16.24 11.36 -3.19
C ILE A 62 -16.56 11.01 -1.73
N ILE A 63 -17.65 11.54 -1.18
CA ILE A 63 -18.06 11.28 0.20
C ILE A 63 -18.42 9.80 0.40
N THR A 64 -19.17 9.21 -0.54
CA THR A 64 -19.53 7.78 -0.48
C THR A 64 -18.30 6.89 -0.49
N ILE A 65 -17.32 7.16 -1.36
CA ILE A 65 -16.06 6.41 -1.40
C ILE A 65 -15.23 6.61 -0.14
N ALA A 66 -15.11 7.86 0.35
CA ALA A 66 -14.40 8.15 1.60
C ALA A 66 -15.04 7.42 2.79
N PHE A 67 -16.37 7.42 2.88
CA PHE A 67 -17.11 6.73 3.92
C PHE A 67 -16.96 5.21 3.82
N ALA A 68 -17.05 4.64 2.62
CA ALA A 68 -16.82 3.22 2.38
C ALA A 68 -15.39 2.81 2.78
N HIS A 69 -14.39 3.62 2.42
CA HIS A 69 -13.00 3.39 2.81
C HIS A 69 -12.82 3.41 4.34
N TYR A 70 -13.39 4.42 5.01
CA TYR A 70 -13.39 4.50 6.48
C TYR A 70 -14.07 3.28 7.10
N TRP A 71 -15.21 2.86 6.56
CA TRP A 71 -15.92 1.66 7.01
C TRP A 71 -15.10 0.39 6.87
N VAL A 72 -14.43 0.19 5.74
CA VAL A 72 -13.54 -0.96 5.55
C VAL A 72 -12.37 -0.90 6.54
N ALA A 73 -11.77 0.26 6.75
CA ALA A 73 -10.70 0.45 7.73
C ALA A 73 -11.17 0.14 9.16
N PHE A 74 -12.38 0.58 9.53
CA PHE A 74 -13.01 0.28 10.82
C PHE A 74 -13.30 -1.23 10.99
N LEU A 75 -13.82 -1.88 9.96
CA LEU A 75 -14.06 -3.33 9.99
C LEU A 75 -12.75 -4.12 10.11
N ARG A 76 -11.69 -3.67 9.43
CA ARG A 76 -10.35 -4.25 9.53
C ARG A 76 -9.77 -4.10 10.93
N SER A 77 -9.93 -2.93 11.58
CA SER A 77 -9.43 -2.73 12.94
C SER A 77 -10.16 -3.58 13.98
N ARG A 78 -11.42 -3.95 13.72
CA ARG A 78 -12.21 -4.80 14.63
C ARG A 78 -12.04 -6.30 14.41
N SER A 79 -11.49 -6.74 13.28
CA SER A 79 -11.39 -8.16 12.93
C SER A 79 -10.04 -8.53 12.34
N ASN A 80 -9.28 -9.34 13.07
CA ASN A 80 -8.01 -9.91 12.61
C ASN A 80 -8.17 -10.80 11.37
N ARG A 81 -9.37 -11.33 11.09
CA ARG A 81 -9.62 -12.08 9.84
C ARG A 81 -9.75 -11.13 8.64
N LEU A 82 -10.47 -10.02 8.81
CA LEU A 82 -10.60 -9.01 7.76
C LEU A 82 -9.26 -8.29 7.53
N ALA A 83 -8.54 -7.94 8.59
CA ALA A 83 -7.20 -7.39 8.47
C ALA A 83 -6.29 -8.32 7.65
N ARG A 84 -6.30 -9.63 7.92
CA ARG A 84 -5.51 -10.61 7.13
C ARG A 84 -5.97 -10.76 5.69
N LEU A 85 -7.26 -10.65 5.41
CA LEU A 85 -7.79 -10.72 4.05
C LEU A 85 -7.38 -9.50 3.21
N PHE A 86 -7.42 -8.30 3.80
CA PHE A 86 -7.15 -7.05 3.09
C PHE A 86 -5.68 -6.62 3.11
N ASP A 87 -4.94 -6.91 4.18
CA ASP A 87 -3.53 -6.53 4.37
C ASP A 87 -2.56 -7.70 4.26
N GLY A 88 -3.06 -8.94 4.17
CA GLY A 88 -2.21 -10.10 4.31
C GLY A 88 -1.66 -10.29 5.74
N THR A 89 -0.76 -11.26 5.85
CA THR A 89 0.05 -11.51 7.04
C THR A 89 1.52 -11.42 6.67
N PRO A 90 2.38 -10.87 7.54
CA PRO A 90 3.81 -11.01 7.33
C PRO A 90 4.16 -12.51 7.35
N LEU A 91 5.03 -12.93 6.43
CA LEU A 91 5.42 -14.33 6.27
C LEU A 91 6.94 -14.45 6.32
N ILE A 92 7.44 -15.39 7.09
CA ILE A 92 8.88 -15.66 7.18
C ILE A 92 9.32 -16.40 5.92
N LEU A 93 10.31 -15.85 5.22
CA LEU A 93 10.94 -16.42 4.02
C LEU A 93 12.24 -17.15 4.36
N LEU A 94 13.03 -16.62 5.29
CA LEU A 94 14.28 -17.19 5.78
C LEU A 94 14.40 -16.89 7.28
N GLU A 95 14.86 -17.85 8.06
CA GLU A 95 15.15 -17.71 9.50
C GLU A 95 16.33 -18.60 9.86
N ASP A 96 17.32 -18.06 10.56
CA ASP A 96 18.53 -18.78 10.98
C ASP A 96 19.28 -19.49 9.83
N GLY A 97 19.27 -18.86 8.65
CA GLY A 97 19.87 -19.43 7.43
C GLY A 97 19.08 -20.57 6.78
N LEU A 98 17.88 -20.89 7.29
CA LEU A 98 17.00 -21.91 6.71
C LEU A 98 15.87 -21.26 5.91
N TRP A 99 15.82 -21.56 4.61
CA TRP A 99 14.73 -21.15 3.74
C TRP A 99 13.41 -21.83 4.13
N ARG A 100 12.33 -21.03 4.20
CA ARG A 100 10.96 -21.52 4.33
C ARG A 100 10.41 -21.83 2.93
N ALA A 101 10.88 -22.94 2.35
CA ALA A 101 10.57 -23.34 0.97
C ALA A 101 9.05 -23.40 0.67
N GLU A 102 8.24 -23.83 1.63
CA GLU A 102 6.78 -23.87 1.47
C GLU A 102 6.18 -22.45 1.34
N THR A 103 6.68 -21.49 2.13
CA THR A 103 6.27 -20.08 2.04
C THR A 103 6.70 -19.47 0.73
N LEU A 104 7.97 -19.65 0.33
CA LEU A 104 8.52 -19.17 -0.94
C LEU A 104 7.70 -19.69 -2.12
N SER A 105 7.43 -21.00 -2.15
CA SER A 105 6.62 -21.63 -3.20
C SER A 105 5.19 -21.12 -3.23
N LYS A 106 4.52 -21.00 -2.07
CA LYS A 106 3.15 -20.47 -1.98
C LYS A 106 3.02 -19.03 -2.44
N MET A 107 4.05 -18.21 -2.18
CA MET A 107 4.07 -16.80 -2.55
C MET A 107 4.69 -16.55 -3.94
N GLY A 108 5.24 -17.58 -4.59
CA GLY A 108 5.90 -17.45 -5.89
C GLY A 108 7.20 -16.64 -5.83
N ILE A 109 7.87 -16.62 -4.68
CA ILE A 109 9.11 -15.87 -4.43
C ILE A 109 10.30 -16.82 -4.57
N GLN A 110 11.35 -16.39 -5.26
CA GLN A 110 12.62 -17.12 -5.35
C GLN A 110 13.59 -16.66 -4.25
N ASP A 111 14.53 -17.53 -3.91
CA ASP A 111 15.66 -17.21 -3.04
C ASP A 111 16.48 -16.02 -3.58
N ASP A 112 16.62 -15.94 -4.91
CA ASP A 112 17.28 -14.82 -5.59
C ASP A 112 16.60 -13.46 -5.35
N ASP A 113 15.26 -13.43 -5.20
CA ASP A 113 14.52 -12.19 -4.91
C ASP A 113 14.89 -11.66 -3.51
N VAL A 114 14.94 -12.58 -2.53
CA VAL A 114 15.33 -12.26 -1.15
C VAL A 114 16.78 -11.80 -1.09
N MET A 115 17.67 -12.50 -1.81
CA MET A 115 19.08 -12.12 -1.88
C MET A 115 19.30 -10.81 -2.65
N ALA A 116 18.45 -10.46 -3.62
CA ALA A 116 18.49 -9.17 -4.29
C ALA A 116 18.19 -8.03 -3.30
N THR A 117 17.12 -8.16 -2.51
CA THR A 117 16.80 -7.19 -1.47
C THR A 117 17.89 -7.10 -0.40
N ALA A 118 18.52 -8.22 -0.04
CA ALA A 118 19.64 -8.24 0.90
C ALA A 118 20.86 -7.47 0.34
N ARG A 119 21.16 -7.60 -0.96
CA ARG A 119 22.25 -6.87 -1.65
C ARG A 119 22.02 -5.37 -1.66
N ASP A 120 20.78 -4.91 -1.83
CA ASP A 120 20.44 -3.48 -1.76
C ASP A 120 20.76 -2.88 -0.38
N GLN A 121 20.80 -3.71 0.66
CA GLN A 121 21.17 -3.33 2.03
C GLN A 121 22.65 -3.61 2.36
N GLY A 122 23.46 -3.98 1.35
CA GLY A 122 24.89 -4.28 1.49
C GLY A 122 25.19 -5.66 2.08
N ILE A 123 24.22 -6.57 2.12
CA ILE A 123 24.40 -7.94 2.60
C ILE A 123 24.69 -8.85 1.40
N LEU A 124 25.83 -9.53 1.42
CA LEU A 124 26.29 -10.33 0.27
C LEU A 124 26.12 -11.84 0.48
N THR A 125 26.05 -12.29 1.72
CA THR A 125 25.96 -13.72 2.06
C THR A 125 24.76 -14.01 2.93
N LEU A 126 24.21 -15.21 2.77
CA LEU A 126 23.06 -15.68 3.51
C LEU A 126 23.35 -15.78 5.02
N ASP A 127 24.59 -16.06 5.40
CA ASP A 127 25.01 -16.17 6.81
C ASP A 127 24.87 -14.85 7.59
N GLN A 128 24.86 -13.71 6.89
CA GLN A 128 24.67 -12.40 7.49
C GLN A 128 23.19 -12.05 7.72
N ILE A 129 22.26 -12.87 7.21
CA ILE A 129 20.82 -12.66 7.35
C ILE A 129 20.33 -13.49 8.53
N ASP A 130 19.71 -12.83 9.50
CA ASP A 130 19.04 -13.47 10.63
C ASP A 130 17.63 -13.90 10.23
N LEU A 131 16.89 -12.96 9.65
CA LEU A 131 15.49 -13.13 9.30
C LEU A 131 15.17 -12.38 8.01
N ALA A 132 14.44 -13.03 7.10
CA ALA A 132 13.81 -12.39 5.96
C ALA A 132 12.29 -12.54 6.04
N ILE A 133 11.56 -11.44 5.95
CA ILE A 133 10.11 -11.40 6.11
C ILE A 133 9.48 -10.77 4.86
N LEU A 134 8.49 -11.43 4.28
CA LEU A 134 7.56 -10.79 3.34
C LEU A 134 6.55 -9.97 4.15
N GLU A 135 6.62 -8.67 4.03
CA GLU A 135 5.74 -7.72 4.71
C GLU A 135 4.36 -7.62 4.05
N ARG A 136 3.41 -7.00 4.77
CA ARG A 136 2.01 -6.82 4.32
C ARG A 136 1.84 -6.01 3.04
N ASN A 137 2.78 -5.12 2.77
CA ASN A 137 2.85 -4.33 1.53
C ASN A 137 3.46 -5.10 0.36
N GLY A 138 3.92 -6.34 0.57
CA GLY A 138 4.56 -7.18 -0.44
C GLY A 138 6.07 -6.98 -0.56
N GLU A 139 6.66 -6.15 0.29
CA GLU A 139 8.12 -5.97 0.31
C GLU A 139 8.81 -7.01 1.16
N ILE A 140 10.09 -7.26 0.85
CA ILE A 140 10.93 -8.13 1.64
C ILE A 140 11.73 -7.25 2.63
N SER A 141 11.57 -7.54 3.91
CA SER A 141 12.36 -6.95 4.98
C SER A 141 13.46 -7.92 5.39
N ILE A 142 14.68 -7.40 5.61
CA ILE A 142 15.86 -8.19 5.99
C ILE A 142 16.36 -7.70 7.34
N VAL A 143 16.52 -8.62 8.28
CA VAL A 143 17.19 -8.41 9.57
C VAL A 143 18.59 -8.98 9.48
N LYS A 144 19.60 -8.14 9.72
CA LYS A 144 21.01 -8.57 9.75
C LYS A 144 21.29 -9.27 11.07
N LYS A 145 22.13 -10.31 11.04
CA LYS A 145 22.72 -10.84 12.27
C LYS A 145 23.62 -9.78 12.90
N GLU A 146 23.50 -9.62 14.22
CA GLU A 146 24.51 -8.85 14.97
C GLU A 146 25.85 -9.56 14.83
N ALA A 147 26.90 -8.81 14.49
CA ALA A 147 28.25 -9.34 14.55
C ALA A 147 28.63 -9.49 16.03
N GLU A 148 28.88 -10.71 16.49
CA GLU A 148 29.57 -10.96 17.76
C GLU A 148 30.98 -10.34 17.79
#